data_AF-X1MVU7-F1
#
_entry.id   AF-X1MVU7-F1
#
_cell.length_a   1.000
_cell.length_b   1.000
_cell.length_c   1.000
_cell.angle_alpha   90.00
_cell.angle_beta   90.00
_cell.angle_gamma   90.00
#
_symmetry.space_group_name_H-M   'P 1'
#
loop_
_entity.id
_entity.type
_entity.pdbx_description
1 polymer ?
#
loop_
_entity_poly.entity_id
_entity_poly.type
_entity_poly.pdbx_seq_one_letter_code
_entity_poly.pdbx_strand_id
1 'polypeptide(L)'
;MEKERFLNFEGLTFDDILLVPKKSAILPKEVDVSTKFSRNIDINIPLVSAAMDTVTESRLAIAIAREGGIGIIHKNMSIEEQAEEVDKVKRSESGVIVDPISLSPEKSVGEAIELMAKYHISGIPIVNKEKRLVGILTNRDIRFLEEEDKRLKIAEIMTKENLITAPLGTTLEEAKIILHKNRIEKLPIVNKNFILKGLITIKDIEKVEKFPNACKDAKGRLRVGAAVGVSRDTMERAKALVNAKVDVIVVDTA
;
A
#
# COMPACT_ATOMS: atom_id res chain seq x y z
N MET A 1 -8.77 -31.28 51.74
CA MET A 1 -8.74 -31.88 50.39
C MET A 1 -8.82 -30.77 49.32
N GLU A 2 -8.04 -29.69 49.48
CA GLU A 2 -8.12 -28.47 48.64
C GLU A 2 -6.73 -27.92 48.24
N LYS A 3 -5.63 -28.57 48.64
CA LYS A 3 -4.26 -28.08 48.39
C LYS A 3 -3.62 -28.55 47.08
N GLU A 4 -4.31 -29.39 46.29
CA GLU A 4 -3.77 -29.97 45.04
C GLU A 4 -4.24 -29.24 43.76
N ARG A 5 -4.95 -28.11 43.88
CA ARG A 5 -5.54 -27.41 42.71
C ARG A 5 -4.60 -26.42 42.02
N PHE A 6 -3.48 -26.06 42.63
CA PHE A 6 -2.51 -25.15 42.05
C PHE A 6 -1.19 -25.90 41.85
N LEU A 7 -0.79 -26.05 40.59
CA LEU A 7 0.52 -26.54 40.23
C LEU A 7 1.59 -25.59 40.81
N ASN A 8 2.66 -26.13 41.41
CA ASN A 8 3.83 -25.38 41.89
C ASN A 8 4.68 -24.83 40.72
N PHE A 9 4.08 -24.05 39.82
CA PHE A 9 4.83 -23.36 38.77
C PHE A 9 4.91 -21.88 39.15
N GLU A 10 6.15 -21.40 39.29
CA GLU A 10 6.43 -19.97 39.38
C GLU A 10 6.32 -19.34 37.99
N GLY A 11 5.55 -18.26 37.88
CA GLY A 11 5.50 -17.43 36.67
C GLY A 11 6.50 -16.29 36.80
N LEU A 12 7.25 -16.03 35.73
CA LEU A 12 8.18 -14.90 35.64
C LEU A 12 7.65 -13.87 34.65
N THR A 13 7.85 -12.58 34.93
CA THR A 13 7.64 -11.45 34.03
C THR A 13 8.96 -10.83 33.58
N PHE A 14 8.91 -9.80 32.75
CA PHE A 14 10.09 -9.13 32.19
C PHE A 14 11.02 -8.56 33.27
N ASP A 15 10.47 -7.98 34.34
CA ASP A 15 11.24 -7.33 35.40
C ASP A 15 11.91 -8.32 36.37
N ASP A 16 11.56 -9.61 36.30
CA ASP A 16 12.14 -10.66 37.16
C ASP A 16 13.49 -11.16 36.66
N ILE A 17 13.88 -10.83 35.42
CA ILE A 17 15.05 -11.41 34.75
C ILE A 17 15.93 -10.36 34.07
N LEU A 18 17.22 -10.68 33.94
CA LEU A 18 18.20 -9.88 33.20
C LEU A 18 19.01 -10.78 32.25
N LEU A 19 19.41 -10.23 31.10
CA LEU A 19 20.28 -10.92 30.16
C LEU A 19 21.74 -10.77 30.59
N VAL A 20 22.44 -11.91 30.73
CA VAL A 20 23.88 -11.92 31.05
C VAL A 20 24.70 -11.60 29.78
N PRO A 21 25.53 -10.53 29.78
CA PRO A 21 26.34 -10.18 28.62
C PRO A 21 27.33 -11.30 28.24
N LYS A 22 27.56 -11.48 26.94
CA LYS A 22 28.57 -12.39 26.39
C LYS A 22 29.47 -11.66 25.40
N LYS A 23 30.63 -12.25 25.11
CA LYS A 23 31.57 -11.73 24.10
C LYS A 23 30.86 -11.64 22.74
N SER A 24 30.90 -10.46 22.12
CA SER A 24 30.41 -10.21 20.76
C SER A 24 31.56 -9.72 19.89
N ALA A 25 31.58 -10.15 18.62
CA ALA A 25 32.43 -9.59 17.57
C ALA A 25 31.65 -8.70 16.59
N ILE A 26 30.32 -8.58 16.78
CA ILE A 26 29.40 -7.87 15.90
C ILE A 26 29.07 -6.52 16.54
N LEU A 27 29.12 -5.45 15.74
CA LEU A 27 28.70 -4.13 16.20
C LEU A 27 27.17 -4.02 16.21
N PRO A 28 26.55 -3.27 17.14
CA PRO A 28 25.08 -3.15 17.21
C PRO A 28 24.39 -2.74 15.90
N LYS A 29 25.05 -1.91 15.07
CA LYS A 29 24.53 -1.46 13.76
C LYS A 29 24.53 -2.55 12.67
N GLU A 30 25.25 -3.64 12.88
CA GLU A 30 25.40 -4.77 11.95
C GLU A 30 24.47 -5.93 12.29
N VAL A 31 23.72 -5.81 13.40
CA VAL A 31 22.77 -6.84 13.82
C VAL A 31 21.56 -6.83 12.89
N ASP A 32 21.28 -7.98 12.30
CA ASP A 32 20.03 -8.22 11.58
C ASP A 32 18.91 -8.50 12.59
N VAL A 33 17.90 -7.64 12.58
CA VAL A 33 16.72 -7.72 13.45
C VAL A 33 15.49 -8.25 12.71
N SER A 34 15.65 -8.70 11.46
CA SER A 34 14.57 -9.32 10.70
C SER A 34 14.06 -10.59 11.39
N THR A 35 12.77 -10.85 11.24
CA THR A 35 12.12 -11.99 11.89
C THR A 35 10.90 -12.46 11.12
N LYS A 36 10.37 -13.62 11.51
CA LYS A 36 9.13 -14.18 10.94
C LYS A 36 7.93 -13.75 11.76
N PHE A 37 7.02 -13.01 11.13
CA PHE A 37 5.70 -12.73 11.70
C PHE A 37 4.76 -13.94 11.58
N SER A 38 4.82 -14.64 10.45
CA SER A 38 4.11 -15.91 10.25
C SER A 38 4.97 -16.87 9.43
N ARG A 39 4.45 -18.09 9.14
CA ARG A 39 5.18 -19.09 8.33
C ARG A 39 5.68 -18.55 6.99
N ASN A 40 4.92 -17.63 6.38
CA ASN A 40 5.15 -17.11 5.03
C ASN A 40 5.32 -15.58 4.98
N ILE A 41 5.46 -14.93 6.14
CA ILE A 41 5.58 -13.46 6.22
C ILE A 41 6.77 -13.14 7.11
N ASP A 42 7.80 -12.61 6.46
CA ASP A 42 8.95 -12.01 7.11
C ASP A 42 8.71 -10.50 7.28
N ILE A 43 9.22 -9.94 8.38
CA ILE A 43 9.24 -8.51 8.68
C ILE A 43 10.69 -8.10 8.96
N ASN A 44 11.03 -6.86 8.63
CA ASN A 44 12.41 -6.38 8.70
C ASN A 44 12.79 -5.87 10.10
N ILE A 45 11.80 -5.58 10.94
CA ILE A 45 11.98 -5.30 12.37
C ILE A 45 10.92 -6.06 13.17
N PRO A 46 11.19 -6.48 14.42
CA PRO A 46 10.27 -7.30 15.22
C PRO A 46 9.20 -6.44 15.91
N LEU A 47 8.61 -5.48 15.19
CA LEU A 47 7.59 -4.57 15.72
C LEU A 47 6.26 -4.75 14.98
N VAL A 48 5.20 -4.90 15.78
CA VAL A 48 3.83 -5.08 15.32
C VAL A 48 2.92 -4.14 16.11
N SER A 49 2.06 -3.37 15.46
CA SER A 49 1.07 -2.56 16.20
C SER A 49 -0.17 -3.35 16.53
N ALA A 50 -0.67 -3.12 17.75
CA ALA A 50 -1.86 -3.79 18.27
C ALA A 50 -3.12 -3.42 17.47
N ALA A 51 -4.03 -4.40 17.35
CA ALA A 51 -5.29 -4.26 16.64
C ALA A 51 -6.37 -3.53 17.45
N MET A 52 -6.05 -2.32 17.91
CA MET A 52 -6.91 -1.47 18.72
C MET A 52 -7.30 -0.20 17.94
N ASP A 53 -8.52 0.27 18.14
CA ASP A 53 -9.07 1.48 17.51
C ASP A 53 -8.26 2.74 17.80
N THR A 54 -7.75 2.85 19.02
CA THR A 54 -6.88 3.94 19.47
C THR A 54 -5.44 3.84 18.95
N VAL A 55 -5.08 2.77 18.25
CA VAL A 55 -3.69 2.49 17.84
C VAL A 55 -3.58 2.38 16.32
N THR A 56 -4.23 1.41 15.70
CA THR A 56 -3.88 1.00 14.32
C THR A 56 -5.02 1.14 13.32
N GLU A 57 -4.99 2.25 12.59
CA GLU A 57 -5.67 2.43 11.29
C GLU A 57 -4.63 2.51 10.16
N SER A 58 -5.05 2.79 8.93
CA SER A 58 -4.16 2.86 7.75
C SER A 58 -2.96 3.77 7.96
N ARG A 59 -3.12 4.90 8.65
CA ARG A 59 -2.02 5.85 8.90
C ARG A 59 -0.85 5.22 9.65
N LEU A 60 -1.12 4.54 10.77
CA LEU A 60 -0.08 3.89 11.56
C LEU A 60 0.43 2.63 10.84
N ALA A 61 -0.46 1.86 10.21
CA ALA A 61 -0.07 0.67 9.46
C ALA A 61 0.92 1.01 8.32
N ILE A 62 0.70 2.11 7.59
CA ILE A 62 1.62 2.61 6.57
C ILE A 62 2.97 3.02 7.19
N ALA A 63 2.95 3.74 8.31
CA ALA A 63 4.17 4.21 8.97
C ALA A 63 5.02 3.03 9.46
N ILE A 64 4.42 2.07 10.15
CA ILE A 64 5.13 0.90 10.67
C ILE A 64 5.65 0.01 9.54
N ALA A 65 4.84 -0.23 8.50
CA ALA A 65 5.29 -1.01 7.35
C ALA A 65 6.47 -0.34 6.64
N ARG A 66 6.53 0.99 6.57
CA ARG A 66 7.68 1.73 6.00
C ARG A 66 8.98 1.55 6.81
N GLU A 67 8.89 1.50 8.12
CA GLU A 67 10.04 1.23 9.00
C GLU A 67 10.43 -0.25 9.04
N GLY A 68 9.58 -1.14 8.48
CA GLY A 68 9.86 -2.56 8.32
C GLY A 68 9.05 -3.50 9.20
N GLY A 69 8.16 -2.97 10.03
CA GLY A 69 7.25 -3.75 10.85
C GLY A 69 5.97 -4.14 10.08
N ILE A 70 4.91 -4.47 10.82
CA ILE A 70 3.57 -4.66 10.25
C ILE A 70 2.50 -4.11 11.18
N GLY A 71 1.51 -3.42 10.63
CA GLY A 71 0.34 -2.96 11.39
C GLY A 71 -0.85 -3.89 11.24
N ILE A 72 -1.59 -4.12 12.33
CA ILE A 72 -2.85 -4.89 12.31
C ILE A 72 -4.04 -3.94 12.49
N ILE A 73 -4.84 -3.75 11.45
CA ILE A 73 -6.02 -2.89 11.49
C ILE A 73 -7.09 -3.52 12.40
N HIS A 74 -7.60 -2.73 13.35
CA HIS A 74 -8.62 -3.19 14.30
C HIS A 74 -9.95 -3.53 13.62
N LYS A 75 -10.81 -4.28 14.33
CA LYS A 75 -12.14 -4.72 13.83
C LYS A 75 -13.32 -3.85 14.29
N ASN A 76 -13.07 -2.82 15.11
CA ASN A 76 -14.09 -1.92 15.67
C ASN A 76 -14.60 -0.88 14.64
N MET A 77 -15.05 -1.37 13.48
CA MET A 77 -15.64 -0.60 12.38
C MET A 77 -16.42 -1.56 11.47
N SER A 78 -17.15 -1.03 10.48
CA SER A 78 -17.85 -1.87 9.49
C SER A 78 -16.87 -2.75 8.68
N ILE A 79 -17.40 -3.76 7.99
CA ILE A 79 -16.58 -4.64 7.14
C ILE A 79 -15.99 -3.84 5.98
N GLU A 80 -16.79 -2.95 5.43
CA GLU A 80 -16.46 -2.08 4.30
C GLU A 80 -15.37 -1.08 4.67
N GLU A 81 -15.51 -0.41 5.82
CA GLU A 81 -14.50 0.54 6.31
C GLU A 81 -13.17 -0.15 6.58
N GLN A 82 -13.18 -1.34 7.20
CA GLN A 82 -11.95 -2.08 7.47
C GLN A 82 -11.25 -2.51 6.18
N ALA A 83 -12.01 -2.93 5.17
CA ALA A 83 -11.48 -3.26 3.86
C ALA A 83 -10.92 -2.02 3.15
N GLU A 84 -11.56 -0.85 3.31
CA GLU A 84 -11.06 0.42 2.79
C GLU A 84 -9.73 0.83 3.44
N GLU A 85 -9.61 0.68 4.77
CA GLU A 85 -8.35 0.93 5.48
C GLU A 85 -7.22 0.02 4.98
N VAL A 86 -7.50 -1.27 4.74
CA VAL A 86 -6.53 -2.19 4.11
C VAL A 86 -6.15 -1.69 2.72
N ASP A 87 -7.13 -1.34 1.88
CA ASP A 87 -6.89 -0.86 0.51
C ASP A 87 -6.02 0.42 0.49
N LYS A 88 -6.26 1.35 1.43
CA LYS A 88 -5.42 2.54 1.62
C LYS A 88 -3.96 2.16 1.88
N VAL A 89 -3.69 1.18 2.75
CA VAL A 89 -2.32 0.72 3.03
C VAL A 89 -1.70 0.08 1.79
N LYS A 90 -2.42 -0.85 1.12
CA LYS A 90 -1.90 -1.56 -0.06
C LYS A 90 -1.64 -0.64 -1.26
N ARG A 91 -2.31 0.51 -1.34
CA ARG A 91 -2.11 1.53 -2.39
C ARG A 91 -1.13 2.64 -2.01
N SER A 92 -0.75 2.74 -0.74
CA SER A 92 0.09 3.83 -0.24
C SER A 92 1.48 3.85 -0.88
N GLU A 93 1.99 2.69 -1.28
CA GLU A 93 3.27 2.52 -1.93
C GLU A 93 3.22 1.28 -2.82
N SER A 94 3.66 1.43 -4.06
CA SER A 94 3.86 0.33 -4.99
C SER A 94 4.93 0.76 -5.96
N GLY A 95 6.00 -0.03 -6.14
CA GLY A 95 7.02 0.28 -7.14
C GLY A 95 6.41 0.42 -8.54
N VAL A 96 5.46 -0.46 -8.88
CA VAL A 96 4.65 -0.38 -10.09
C VAL A 96 3.18 -0.51 -9.70
N ILE A 97 2.36 0.49 -10.01
CA ILE A 97 0.92 0.41 -9.83
C ILE A 97 0.37 -0.52 -10.91
N VAL A 98 -0.06 -1.73 -10.51
CA VAL A 98 -0.68 -2.71 -11.41
C VAL A 98 -2.16 -2.41 -11.54
N ASP A 99 -2.68 -2.38 -12.78
CA ASP A 99 -4.07 -2.01 -13.09
C ASP A 99 -4.45 -0.61 -12.53
N PRO A 100 -3.76 0.45 -12.97
CA PRO A 100 -4.02 1.80 -12.48
C PRO A 100 -5.45 2.23 -12.80
N ILE A 101 -6.04 3.03 -11.92
CA ILE A 101 -7.33 3.68 -12.18
C ILE A 101 -7.21 4.48 -13.48
N SER A 102 -8.07 4.18 -14.45
CA SER A 102 -8.10 4.83 -15.74
C SER A 102 -9.50 5.31 -16.09
N LEU A 103 -9.60 6.37 -16.90
CA LEU A 103 -10.87 6.92 -17.37
C LEU A 103 -10.98 6.87 -18.90
N SER A 104 -12.22 6.95 -19.38
CA SER A 104 -12.55 7.05 -20.80
C SER A 104 -12.38 8.50 -21.27
N PRO A 105 -11.92 8.77 -22.51
CA PRO A 105 -11.80 10.14 -23.03
C PRO A 105 -13.15 10.88 -23.13
N GLU A 106 -14.27 10.15 -23.16
CA GLU A 106 -15.63 10.70 -23.26
C GLU A 106 -16.22 11.16 -21.92
N LYS A 107 -15.57 10.81 -20.81
CA LYS A 107 -15.96 11.23 -19.45
C LYS A 107 -15.75 12.74 -19.28
N SER A 108 -16.44 13.34 -18.31
CA SER A 108 -16.25 14.75 -17.95
C SER A 108 -14.99 14.95 -17.11
N VAL A 109 -14.45 16.16 -17.13
CA VAL A 109 -13.32 16.54 -16.25
C VAL A 109 -13.76 16.58 -14.79
N GLY A 110 -15.01 16.95 -14.50
CA GLY A 110 -15.58 16.90 -13.15
C GLY A 110 -15.48 15.50 -12.52
N GLU A 111 -15.83 14.44 -13.26
CA GLU A 111 -15.67 13.06 -12.79
C GLU A 111 -14.20 12.71 -12.51
N ALA A 112 -13.27 13.21 -13.32
CA ALA A 112 -11.85 12.99 -13.08
C ALA A 112 -11.39 13.67 -11.78
N ILE A 113 -11.81 14.91 -11.53
CA ILE A 113 -11.48 15.67 -10.31
C ILE A 113 -11.99 14.94 -9.07
N GLU A 114 -13.24 14.46 -9.09
CA GLU A 114 -13.81 13.68 -7.98
C GLU A 114 -13.00 12.41 -7.71
N LEU A 115 -12.61 11.70 -8.76
CA LEU A 115 -11.81 10.49 -8.65
C LEU A 115 -10.41 10.78 -8.10
N MET A 116 -9.77 11.84 -8.57
CA MET A 116 -8.46 12.31 -8.09
C MET A 116 -8.52 12.71 -6.62
N ALA A 117 -9.58 13.39 -6.19
CA ALA A 117 -9.79 13.77 -4.80
C ALA A 117 -10.03 12.54 -3.91
N LYS A 118 -10.94 11.65 -4.33
CA LYS A 118 -11.30 10.43 -3.59
C LYS A 118 -10.12 9.51 -3.35
N TYR A 119 -9.26 9.32 -4.35
CA TYR A 119 -8.12 8.40 -4.26
C TYR A 119 -6.78 9.11 -4.01
N HIS A 120 -6.78 10.43 -3.84
CA HIS A 120 -5.58 11.26 -3.67
C HIS A 120 -4.51 11.05 -4.77
N ILE A 121 -4.95 10.89 -6.02
CA ILE A 121 -4.08 10.64 -7.19
C ILE A 121 -3.93 11.93 -7.99
N SER A 122 -2.68 12.32 -8.32
CA SER A 122 -2.40 13.55 -9.07
C SER A 122 -2.38 13.38 -10.60
N GLY A 123 -2.82 12.22 -11.10
CA GLY A 123 -2.98 12.01 -12.53
C GLY A 123 -3.48 10.62 -12.89
N ILE A 124 -4.27 10.56 -13.95
CA ILE A 124 -5.07 9.42 -14.37
C ILE A 124 -4.73 9.11 -15.84
N PRO A 125 -4.29 7.88 -16.14
CA PRO A 125 -4.19 7.40 -17.51
C PRO A 125 -5.56 7.36 -18.20
N ILE A 126 -5.64 7.83 -19.43
CA ILE A 126 -6.88 7.83 -20.21
C ILE A 126 -6.80 6.72 -21.25
N VAL A 127 -7.80 5.84 -21.25
CA VAL A 127 -7.84 4.66 -22.11
C VAL A 127 -9.11 4.62 -22.94
N ASN A 128 -9.03 4.09 -24.16
CA ASN A 128 -10.22 3.87 -24.99
C ASN A 128 -10.99 2.60 -24.56
N LYS A 129 -12.07 2.27 -25.29
CA LYS A 129 -12.88 1.06 -25.05
C LYS A 129 -12.09 -0.27 -25.11
N GLU A 130 -10.97 -0.29 -25.82
CA GLU A 130 -10.06 -1.46 -25.94
C GLU A 130 -8.95 -1.47 -24.87
N LYS A 131 -9.02 -0.59 -23.87
CA LYS A 131 -7.97 -0.35 -22.85
C LYS A 131 -6.63 0.14 -23.42
N ARG A 132 -6.60 0.65 -24.66
CA ARG A 132 -5.41 1.28 -25.22
C ARG A 132 -5.22 2.65 -24.60
N LEU A 133 -3.99 2.97 -24.20
CA LEU A 133 -3.64 4.28 -23.66
C LEU A 133 -3.73 5.33 -24.79
N VAL A 134 -4.57 6.34 -24.58
CA VAL A 134 -4.80 7.43 -25.53
C VAL A 134 -4.40 8.80 -24.98
N GLY A 135 -4.15 8.89 -23.67
CA GLY A 135 -3.73 10.13 -23.04
C GLY A 135 -3.40 9.97 -21.55
N ILE A 136 -2.97 11.06 -20.94
CA ILE A 136 -2.87 11.18 -19.48
C ILE A 136 -3.42 12.54 -19.06
N LEU A 137 -4.20 12.53 -17.98
CA LEU A 137 -4.70 13.74 -17.33
C LEU A 137 -3.96 13.92 -16.00
N THR A 138 -3.45 15.11 -15.72
CA THR A 138 -2.65 15.40 -14.52
C THR A 138 -3.16 16.63 -13.79
N ASN A 139 -2.73 16.82 -12.54
CA ASN A 139 -3.02 18.03 -11.77
C ASN A 139 -2.65 19.33 -12.50
N ARG A 140 -1.65 19.31 -13.40
CA ARG A 140 -1.24 20.52 -14.15
C ARG A 140 -2.29 20.92 -15.18
N ASP A 141 -2.98 19.94 -15.77
CA ASP A 141 -3.97 20.14 -16.82
C ASP A 141 -5.29 20.70 -16.25
N ILE A 142 -5.60 20.38 -14.98
CA ILE A 142 -6.84 20.80 -14.31
C ILE A 142 -6.69 22.05 -13.43
N ARG A 143 -5.46 22.48 -13.13
CA ARG A 143 -5.20 23.51 -12.09
C ARG A 143 -5.85 24.87 -12.38
N PHE A 144 -6.01 25.20 -13.65
CA PHE A 144 -6.50 26.50 -14.11
C PHE A 144 -7.91 26.42 -14.72
N LEU A 145 -8.62 25.31 -14.49
CA LEU A 145 -9.99 25.14 -14.97
C LEU A 145 -10.97 25.81 -14.02
N GLU A 146 -11.96 26.48 -14.61
CA GLU A 146 -13.07 27.08 -13.87
C GLU A 146 -14.21 26.07 -13.67
N GLU A 147 -15.22 26.42 -12.87
CA GLU A 147 -16.36 25.53 -12.61
C GLU A 147 -17.12 25.14 -13.89
N GLU A 148 -17.12 26.02 -14.89
CA GLU A 148 -17.77 25.82 -16.18
C GLU A 148 -17.07 24.74 -17.02
N ASP A 149 -15.74 24.65 -16.89
CA ASP A 149 -14.88 23.71 -17.60
C ASP A 149 -15.03 22.27 -17.12
N LYS A 150 -15.63 22.05 -15.94
CA LYS A 150 -15.87 20.69 -15.41
C LYS A 150 -16.77 19.85 -16.32
N ARG A 151 -17.57 20.49 -17.17
CA ARG A 151 -18.45 19.82 -18.15
C ARG A 151 -17.71 19.38 -19.41
N LEU A 152 -16.50 19.90 -19.66
CA LEU A 152 -15.70 19.53 -20.83
C LEU A 152 -15.32 18.06 -20.76
N LYS A 153 -15.12 17.46 -21.94
CA LYS A 153 -14.66 16.07 -22.03
C LYS A 153 -13.17 16.01 -21.73
N ILE A 154 -12.76 14.91 -21.08
CA ILE A 154 -11.34 14.65 -20.81
C ILE A 154 -10.50 14.70 -22.10
N ALA A 155 -11.05 14.23 -23.22
CA ALA A 155 -10.39 14.25 -24.53
C ALA A 155 -9.89 15.64 -24.98
N GLU A 156 -10.53 16.71 -24.52
CA GLU A 156 -10.24 18.08 -24.94
C GLU A 156 -9.04 18.68 -24.19
N ILE A 157 -8.79 18.19 -22.96
CA ILE A 157 -7.81 18.77 -22.03
C ILE A 157 -6.62 17.82 -21.79
N MET A 158 -6.80 16.51 -21.96
CA MET A 158 -5.75 15.53 -21.71
C MET A 158 -4.52 15.74 -22.62
N THR A 159 -3.34 15.39 -22.08
CA THR A 159 -2.15 15.28 -22.92
C THR A 159 -2.26 14.05 -23.81
N LYS A 160 -2.25 14.24 -25.13
CA LYS A 160 -2.42 13.19 -26.15
C LYS A 160 -1.21 13.00 -27.06
N GLU A 161 -0.35 14.00 -27.19
CA GLU A 161 0.84 13.99 -28.04
C GLU A 161 2.09 13.70 -27.21
N ASN A 162 3.09 13.04 -27.82
CA ASN A 162 4.36 12.70 -27.19
C ASN A 162 4.23 11.99 -25.83
N LEU A 163 3.27 11.07 -25.72
CA LEU A 163 3.10 10.22 -24.55
C LEU A 163 4.35 9.37 -24.32
N ILE A 164 5.12 9.73 -23.31
CA ILE A 164 6.26 8.93 -22.87
C ILE A 164 5.71 7.73 -22.11
N THR A 165 6.01 6.55 -22.61
CA THR A 165 5.59 5.26 -22.03
C THR A 165 6.78 4.34 -21.91
N ALA A 166 6.66 3.29 -21.10
CA ALA A 166 7.68 2.26 -20.98
C ALA A 166 7.08 0.85 -21.14
N PRO A 167 7.87 -0.13 -21.62
CA PRO A 167 7.38 -1.48 -21.82
C PRO A 167 7.17 -2.25 -20.52
N LEU A 168 6.39 -3.33 -20.59
CA LEU A 168 6.31 -4.33 -19.52
C LEU A 168 7.71 -4.85 -19.16
N GLY A 169 8.00 -4.92 -17.86
CA GLY A 169 9.30 -5.36 -17.34
C GLY A 169 10.29 -4.23 -17.04
N THR A 170 9.92 -2.97 -17.30
CA THR A 170 10.73 -1.80 -16.91
C THR A 170 10.97 -1.79 -15.40
N THR A 171 12.25 -1.71 -15.02
CA THR A 171 12.69 -1.64 -13.62
C THR A 171 12.46 -0.25 -13.02
N LEU A 172 12.52 -0.12 -11.69
CA LEU A 172 12.41 1.18 -11.03
C LEU A 172 13.57 2.11 -11.41
N GLU A 173 14.77 1.57 -11.58
CA GLU A 173 15.96 2.29 -11.99
C GLU A 173 15.84 2.83 -13.42
N GLU A 174 15.38 1.99 -14.37
CA GLU A 174 15.11 2.43 -15.74
C GLU A 174 14.00 3.48 -15.78
N ALA A 175 12.93 3.27 -15.02
CA ALA A 175 11.83 4.23 -14.91
C ALA A 175 12.33 5.58 -14.37
N LYS A 176 13.22 5.59 -13.36
CA LYS A 176 13.84 6.80 -12.82
C LYS A 176 14.57 7.59 -13.89
N ILE A 177 15.36 6.89 -14.73
CA ILE A 177 16.10 7.52 -15.84
C ILE A 177 15.13 8.12 -16.87
N ILE A 178 14.07 7.40 -17.24
CA ILE A 178 13.07 7.87 -18.21
C ILE A 178 12.31 9.09 -17.68
N LEU A 179 11.83 9.03 -16.43
CA LEU A 179 11.11 10.13 -15.78
C LEU A 179 11.99 11.40 -15.72
N HIS A 180 13.25 11.25 -15.30
CA HIS A 180 14.20 12.36 -15.18
C HIS A 180 14.54 12.98 -16.55
N LYS A 181 14.86 12.14 -17.55
CA LYS A 181 15.22 12.61 -18.90
C LYS A 181 14.09 13.41 -19.56
N ASN A 182 12.84 12.98 -19.36
CA ASN A 182 11.68 13.61 -19.97
C ASN A 182 11.00 14.66 -19.06
N ARG A 183 11.51 14.87 -17.84
CA ARG A 183 10.96 15.81 -16.84
C ARG A 183 9.46 15.61 -16.55
N ILE A 184 9.06 14.34 -16.46
CA ILE A 184 7.69 13.92 -16.16
C ILE A 184 7.62 13.20 -14.81
N GLU A 185 6.44 13.24 -14.18
CA GLU A 185 6.23 12.64 -12.83
C GLU A 185 5.57 11.25 -12.89
N LYS A 186 5.04 10.86 -14.05
CA LYS A 186 4.25 9.65 -14.25
C LYS A 186 4.65 8.97 -15.55
N LEU A 187 4.87 7.66 -15.48
CA LEU A 187 5.29 6.82 -16.60
C LEU A 187 4.31 5.66 -16.76
N PRO A 188 3.37 5.74 -17.72
CA PRO A 188 2.49 4.64 -18.06
C PRO A 188 3.28 3.45 -18.63
N ILE A 189 2.95 2.25 -18.15
CA ILE A 189 3.52 0.99 -18.62
C ILE A 189 2.53 0.34 -19.59
N VAL A 190 2.97 0.09 -20.82
CA VAL A 190 2.14 -0.47 -21.89
C VAL A 190 2.72 -1.77 -22.44
N ASN A 191 1.86 -2.61 -23.01
CA ASN A 191 2.29 -3.78 -23.77
C ASN A 191 2.52 -3.43 -25.27
N LYS A 192 2.89 -4.44 -26.08
CA LYS A 192 3.11 -4.30 -27.53
C LYS A 192 1.90 -3.72 -28.31
N ASN A 193 0.68 -3.87 -27.78
CA ASN A 193 -0.55 -3.39 -28.40
C ASN A 193 -1.00 -2.01 -27.87
N PHE A 194 -0.13 -1.32 -27.12
CA PHE A 194 -0.41 -0.05 -26.44
C PHE A 194 -1.51 -0.13 -25.36
N ILE A 195 -1.79 -1.34 -24.86
CA ILE A 195 -2.73 -1.55 -23.76
C ILE A 195 -2.03 -1.18 -22.45
N LEU A 196 -2.69 -0.36 -21.64
CA LEU A 196 -2.22 0.04 -20.32
C LEU A 196 -2.16 -1.17 -19.38
N LYS A 197 -1.01 -1.38 -18.74
CA LYS A 197 -0.77 -2.48 -17.80
C LYS A 197 -0.30 -2.01 -16.43
N GLY A 198 0.31 -0.83 -16.36
CA GLY A 198 0.77 -0.28 -15.10
C GLY A 198 1.04 1.22 -15.16
N LEU A 199 1.37 1.80 -14.02
CA LEU A 199 1.81 3.19 -13.88
C LEU A 199 2.95 3.26 -12.85
N ILE A 200 4.05 3.90 -13.20
CA ILE A 200 5.14 4.22 -12.26
C ILE A 200 5.13 5.72 -11.99
N THR A 201 5.29 6.13 -10.73
CA THR A 201 5.34 7.54 -10.36
C THR A 201 6.66 7.90 -9.70
N ILE A 202 7.09 9.15 -9.84
CA ILE A 202 8.30 9.65 -9.18
C ILE A 202 8.19 9.53 -7.65
N LYS A 203 6.99 9.74 -7.10
CA LYS A 203 6.72 9.63 -5.66
C LYS A 203 6.95 8.21 -5.15
N ASP A 204 6.67 7.18 -5.95
CA ASP A 204 6.89 5.80 -5.52
C ASP A 204 8.38 5.44 -5.52
N ILE A 205 9.16 5.99 -6.46
CA ILE A 205 10.62 5.86 -6.48
C ILE A 205 11.23 6.56 -5.25
N GLU A 206 10.81 7.79 -4.96
CA GLU A 206 11.30 8.55 -3.79
C GLU A 206 10.99 7.84 -2.47
N LYS A 207 9.81 7.20 -2.35
CA LYS A 207 9.46 6.43 -1.15
C LYS A 207 10.35 5.20 -0.97
N VAL A 208 10.67 4.50 -2.05
CA VAL A 208 11.57 3.33 -2.01
C VAL A 208 12.96 3.72 -1.51
N GLU A 209 13.48 4.88 -1.95
CA GLU A 209 14.76 5.40 -1.46
C GLU A 209 14.69 5.88 0.00
N LYS A 210 13.58 6.49 0.39
CA LYS A 210 13.39 7.01 1.75
C LYS A 210 13.21 5.89 2.78
N PHE A 211 12.58 4.78 2.40
CA PHE A 211 12.22 3.67 3.28
C PHE A 211 12.79 2.36 2.74
N PRO A 212 14.13 2.16 2.81
CA PRO A 212 14.78 0.97 2.26
C PRO A 212 14.39 -0.31 3.01
N ASN A 213 14.05 -0.18 4.31
CA ASN A 213 13.64 -1.30 5.16
C ASN A 213 12.14 -1.57 5.12
N ALA A 214 11.39 -0.97 4.18
CA ALA A 214 9.94 -1.15 4.13
C ALA A 214 9.53 -2.62 3.94
N CYS A 215 8.58 -3.06 4.76
CA CYS A 215 7.98 -4.38 4.72
C CYS A 215 7.00 -4.46 3.56
N LYS A 216 7.43 -5.10 2.46
CA LYS A 216 6.69 -5.17 1.19
C LYS A 216 6.29 -6.60 0.82
N ASP A 217 5.20 -6.73 0.07
CA ASP A 217 4.80 -7.97 -0.57
C ASP A 217 5.57 -8.20 -1.90
N ALA A 218 5.34 -9.34 -2.54
CA ALA A 218 6.00 -9.69 -3.80
C ALA A 218 5.70 -8.73 -4.98
N LYS A 219 4.71 -7.84 -4.84
CA LYS A 219 4.34 -6.81 -5.82
C LYS A 219 4.89 -5.42 -5.41
N GLY A 220 5.69 -5.34 -4.34
CA GLY A 220 6.26 -4.10 -3.85
C GLY A 220 5.29 -3.21 -3.07
N ARG A 221 4.13 -3.74 -2.64
CA ARG A 221 3.16 -3.01 -1.82
C ARG A 221 3.43 -3.21 -0.35
N LEU A 222 3.18 -2.19 0.48
CA LEU A 222 3.33 -2.34 1.94
C LEU A 222 2.49 -3.51 2.47
N ARG A 223 3.04 -4.27 3.41
CA ARG A 223 2.31 -5.35 4.09
C ARG A 223 1.40 -4.80 5.17
N VAL A 224 0.22 -5.41 5.31
CA VAL A 224 -0.77 -5.03 6.32
C VAL A 224 -1.52 -6.26 6.80
N GLY A 225 -1.82 -6.28 8.10
CA GLY A 225 -2.74 -7.23 8.69
C GLY A 225 -4.06 -6.60 9.09
N ALA A 226 -5.06 -7.43 9.37
CA ALA A 226 -6.33 -6.99 9.93
C ALA A 226 -6.85 -8.01 10.93
N ALA A 227 -7.48 -7.51 12.00
CA ALA A 227 -8.11 -8.35 13.00
C ALA A 227 -9.51 -8.78 12.59
N VAL A 228 -9.89 -9.98 13.00
CA VAL A 228 -11.26 -10.51 12.91
C VAL A 228 -11.67 -11.10 14.25
N GLY A 229 -12.98 -11.11 14.53
CA GLY A 229 -13.52 -11.76 15.71
C GLY A 229 -13.76 -13.25 15.52
N VAL A 230 -14.56 -13.82 16.42
CA VAL A 230 -15.07 -15.20 16.37
C VAL A 230 -16.61 -15.22 16.36
N SER A 231 -17.18 -14.42 15.47
CA SER A 231 -18.61 -14.16 15.32
C SER A 231 -19.16 -14.66 13.97
N ARG A 232 -20.49 -14.65 13.79
CA ARG A 232 -21.14 -15.16 12.56
C ARG A 232 -20.71 -14.40 11.29
N ASP A 233 -20.41 -13.12 11.39
CA ASP A 233 -19.96 -12.24 10.31
C ASP A 233 -18.45 -12.40 9.99
N THR A 234 -17.70 -13.18 10.77
CA THR A 234 -16.23 -13.31 10.63
C THR A 234 -15.81 -13.77 9.23
N MET A 235 -16.57 -14.69 8.63
CA MET A 235 -16.25 -15.20 7.30
C MET A 235 -16.48 -14.15 6.21
N GLU A 236 -17.53 -13.34 6.34
CA GLU A 236 -17.82 -12.24 5.43
C GLU A 236 -16.75 -11.16 5.53
N ARG A 237 -16.38 -10.79 6.76
CA ARG A 237 -15.28 -9.86 7.04
C ARG A 237 -13.96 -10.34 6.45
N ALA A 238 -13.57 -11.59 6.71
CA ALA A 238 -12.37 -12.18 6.15
C ALA A 238 -12.35 -12.14 4.62
N LYS A 239 -13.49 -12.45 3.99
CA LYS A 239 -13.63 -12.40 2.53
C LYS A 239 -13.44 -10.98 1.98
N ALA A 240 -14.03 -9.97 2.62
CA ALA A 240 -13.85 -8.57 2.24
C ALA A 240 -12.37 -8.14 2.36
N LEU A 241 -11.70 -8.50 3.44
CA LEU A 241 -10.27 -8.19 3.66
C LEU A 241 -9.36 -8.89 2.64
N VAL A 242 -9.64 -10.16 2.29
CA VAL A 242 -8.92 -10.88 1.23
C VAL A 242 -9.13 -10.24 -0.13
N ASN A 243 -10.35 -9.75 -0.42
CA ASN A 243 -10.63 -9.00 -1.65
C ASN A 243 -9.80 -7.70 -1.70
N ALA A 244 -9.68 -7.00 -0.57
CA ALA A 244 -8.82 -5.83 -0.38
C ALA A 244 -7.30 -6.16 -0.35
N LYS A 245 -6.92 -7.44 -0.46
CA LYS A 245 -5.54 -7.92 -0.51
C LYS A 245 -4.74 -7.75 0.79
N VAL A 246 -5.40 -7.95 1.94
CA VAL A 246 -4.72 -8.10 3.24
C VAL A 246 -3.67 -9.23 3.18
N ASP A 247 -2.54 -9.05 3.86
CA ASP A 247 -1.46 -10.05 3.86
C ASP A 247 -1.62 -11.08 4.97
N VAL A 248 -2.24 -10.69 6.10
CA VAL A 248 -2.45 -11.55 7.26
C VAL A 248 -3.74 -11.21 8.01
N ILE A 249 -4.44 -12.23 8.48
CA ILE A 249 -5.62 -12.09 9.32
C ILE A 249 -5.26 -12.56 10.73
N VAL A 250 -5.56 -11.72 11.72
CA VAL A 250 -5.35 -12.04 13.15
C VAL A 250 -6.71 -12.33 13.77
N VAL A 251 -6.87 -13.52 14.34
CA VAL A 251 -8.08 -13.86 15.11
C VAL A 251 -7.92 -13.28 16.50
N ASP A 252 -8.75 -12.30 16.83
CA ASP A 252 -8.67 -11.55 18.07
C ASP A 252 -9.83 -11.94 19.01
N THR A 253 -9.48 -12.73 20.03
CA THR A 253 -10.33 -13.21 21.11
C THR A 253 -9.63 -12.97 22.44
N ALA A 254 -10.41 -12.62 23.47
CA ALA A 254 -9.96 -12.64 24.86
C ALA A 254 -9.93 -14.07 25.41
#